data_AF-A0A9E1NF13-F1
#
_entry.id   AF-A0A9E1NF13-F1
#
_cell.length_a   1.000
_cell.length_b   1.000
_cell.length_c   1.000
_cell.angle_alpha   90.00
_cell.angle_beta   90.00
_cell.angle_gamma   90.00
#
_symmetry.space_group_name_H-M   'P 1'
#
loop_
_entity.id
_entity.type
_entity.pdbx_description
1 polymer ?
#
loop_
_entity_poly.entity_id
_entity_poly.type
_entity_poly.pdbx_seq_one_letter_code
_entity_poly.pdbx_strand_id
1 'polypeptide(L)' 'MMDKNLQFLELKRMDPKVTPAPTRLKDYKEIYGHYTIKQASEQSGRCIECGNPYCEWKCPV' A
#
# COMPACT_ATOMS: atom_id res chain seq x y z
N MET A 1 -16.26 -13.62 -13.82
CA MET A 1 -14.90 -13.93 -13.33
C MET A 1 -14.26 -12.59 -13.02
N MET A 2 -13.79 -12.36 -11.79
CA MET A 2 -13.04 -11.13 -11.48
C MET A 2 -11.77 -11.17 -12.33
N ASP A 3 -11.55 -10.13 -13.14
CA ASP A 3 -10.26 -9.93 -13.76
C ASP A 3 -9.25 -9.66 -12.63
N LYS A 4 -8.29 -10.58 -12.49
CA LYS A 4 -7.29 -10.59 -11.41
C LYS A 4 -6.53 -9.26 -11.31
N ASN A 5 -6.45 -8.51 -12.41
CA ASN A 5 -5.60 -7.33 -12.56
C ASN A 5 -6.34 -5.99 -12.36
N LEU A 6 -7.66 -6.00 -12.10
CA LEU A 6 -8.45 -4.78 -11.91
C LEU A 6 -9.00 -4.60 -10.49
N GLN A 7 -8.35 -5.21 -9.49
CA GLN A 7 -8.81 -5.15 -8.09
C GLN A 7 -8.82 -3.72 -7.53
N PHE A 8 -8.10 -2.78 -8.14
CA PHE A 8 -8.11 -1.37 -7.73
C PHE A 8 -9.46 -0.67 -7.89
N LEU A 9 -10.38 -1.22 -8.71
CA LEU A 9 -11.74 -0.71 -8.87
C LEU A 9 -12.60 -0.95 -7.61
N GLU A 10 -12.45 -2.13 -7.01
CA GLU A 10 -13.22 -2.56 -5.84
C GLU A 10 -12.48 -2.24 -4.53
N LEU A 11 -11.16 -2.43 -4.52
CA LEU A 11 -10.31 -2.25 -3.35
C LEU A 11 -9.66 -0.87 -3.38
N LYS A 12 -10.09 -0.03 -2.44
CA LYS A 12 -9.48 1.27 -2.19
C LYS A 12 -8.06 1.11 -1.64
N ARG A 13 -7.24 2.13 -1.87
CA ARG A 13 -5.94 2.26 -1.21
C ARG A 13 -6.17 2.37 0.30
N MET A 14 -5.42 1.58 1.05
CA MET A 14 -5.40 1.65 2.51
C MET A 14 -3.94 1.71 2.95
N ASP A 15 -3.61 2.68 3.79
CA ASP A 15 -2.30 2.77 4.43
C ASP A 15 -2.28 1.89 5.69
N PRO A 16 -1.09 1.47 6.18
CA PRO A 16 -1.01 0.68 7.40
C PRO A 16 -1.39 1.54 8.61
N LYS A 17 -1.60 0.90 9.76
CA LYS A 17 -2.01 1.59 10.98
C LYS A 17 -0.99 2.67 11.37
N VAL A 18 -1.48 3.88 11.64
CA VAL A 18 -0.66 5.01 12.06
C VAL A 18 -0.76 5.21 13.57
N THR A 19 0.37 5.47 14.22
CA THR A 19 0.40 5.83 15.65
C THR A 19 -0.28 7.20 15.86
N PRO A 20 -1.23 7.32 16.81
CA PRO A 20 -1.93 8.58 17.08
C PRO A 20 -0.99 9.73 17.44
N ALA A 21 -1.35 10.95 17.01
CA ALA A 21 -0.54 12.15 17.22
C ALA A 21 -0.14 12.39 18.70
N PRO A 22 -1.04 12.28 19.70
CA PRO A 22 -0.67 12.48 21.10
C PRO A 22 0.35 11.47 21.63
N THR A 23 0.44 10.30 21.02
CA THR A 23 1.37 9.22 21.40
C THR A 23 2.74 9.45 20.77
N ARG A 24 2.80 9.65 19.45
CA ARG A 24 4.07 9.84 18.70
C ARG A 24 4.78 11.18 18.99
N LEU A 25 4.17 12.07 19.77
CA LEU A 25 4.83 13.28 20.28
C LEU A 25 5.74 12.99 21.49
N LYS A 26 5.57 11.83 22.14
CA LYS A 26 6.25 11.50 23.40
C LYS A 26 7.46 10.59 23.22
N ASP A 27 7.55 9.90 22.10
CA ASP A 27 8.68 9.05 21.74
C ASP A 27 9.05 9.21 20.25
N TYR A 28 10.31 8.91 19.92
CA TYR A 28 10.85 9.01 18.56
C TYR A 28 10.75 7.67 17.82
N LYS A 29 9.65 6.93 18.04
CA LYS A 29 9.44 5.61 17.42
C LYS A 29 8.83 5.74 16.04
N GLU A 30 8.89 4.64 15.29
CA GLU A 30 8.25 4.51 13.98
C GLU A 30 6.75 4.82 14.07
N ILE A 31 6.26 5.60 13.12
CA ILE A 31 4.90 6.13 13.09
C ILE A 31 3.98 5.17 12.32
N TYR A 32 4.50 4.59 11.24
CA TYR A 32 3.74 3.70 10.36
C TYR A 32 3.93 2.25 10.79
N GLY A 33 2.82 1.57 11.03
CA GLY A 33 2.84 0.14 11.25
C GLY A 33 3.13 -0.65 9.98
N HIS A 34 3.20 -1.97 10.12
CA HIS A 34 3.26 -2.88 8.98
C HIS A 34 1.86 -3.28 8.52
N TYR A 35 1.75 -3.66 7.25
CA TYR A 35 0.58 -4.38 6.77
C TYR A 35 0.54 -5.79 7.37
N THR A 36 -0.67 -6.29 7.65
CA THR A 36 -0.86 -7.73 7.82
C THR A 36 -0.65 -8.43 6.47
N ILE A 37 -0.34 -9.73 6.49
CA ILE A 37 -0.18 -10.54 5.26
C ILE A 37 -1.39 -10.40 4.33
N LYS A 38 -2.60 -10.42 4.91
CA LYS A 38 -3.86 -10.24 4.17
C LYS A 38 -3.92 -8.87 3.49
N GLN A 39 -3.68 -7.79 4.24
CA GLN A 39 -3.71 -6.44 3.70
C GLN A 39 -2.63 -6.23 2.63
N ALA A 40 -1.44 -6.78 2.83
CA ALA A 40 -0.36 -6.70 1.86
C ALA A 40 -0.76 -7.37 0.54
N SER A 41 -1.34 -8.57 0.59
CA SER A 41 -1.85 -9.28 -0.58
C SER A 41 -2.96 -8.51 -1.31
N GLU A 42 -3.90 -7.92 -0.57
CA GLU A 42 -4.98 -7.10 -1.13
C GLU A 42 -4.44 -5.84 -1.81
N GLN A 43 -3.49 -5.14 -1.17
CA GLN A 43 -2.92 -3.91 -1.72
C GLN A 43 -1.99 -4.16 -2.91
N SER A 44 -1.21 -5.25 -2.91
CA SER A 44 -0.36 -5.63 -4.05
C SER A 44 -1.19 -6.08 -5.26
N GLY A 45 -2.35 -6.71 -5.02
CA GLY A 45 -3.29 -7.12 -6.07
C GLY A 45 -3.91 -5.96 -6.86
N ARG A 46 -3.74 -4.71 -6.41
CA ARG A 46 -4.16 -3.49 -7.12
C ARG A 46 -3.21 -3.10 -8.26
N CYS A 47 -2.03 -3.72 -8.36
CA CYS A 47 -1.14 -3.56 -9.50
C CYS A 47 -1.82 -4.10 -10.76
N ILE A 48 -1.77 -3.33 -11.85
CA ILE A 48 -2.45 -3.67 -13.11
C ILE A 48 -1.53 -4.38 -14.10
N GLU A 49 -0.30 -4.74 -13.70
CA GLU A 49 0.73 -5.32 -14.58
C GLU A 49 0.85 -4.55 -15.91
N CYS A 50 0.94 -3.22 -15.85
CA CYS A 50 0.90 -2.37 -17.03
C CYS A 50 2.07 -2.68 -17.97
N GLY A 51 1.78 -2.73 -19.28
CA GLY A 51 2.80 -3.05 -20.30
C GLY A 51 3.91 -1.99 -20.41
N ASN A 52 3.66 -0.76 -19.99
CA ASN A 52 4.70 0.26 -19.77
C ASN A 52 4.67 0.73 -18.30
N PRO A 53 5.55 0.20 -17.43
CA PRO A 53 5.53 0.49 -16.00
C PRO A 53 6.11 1.87 -15.70
N TYR A 54 5.25 2.90 -15.72
CA TYR A 54 5.66 4.26 -15.34
C TYR A 54 6.18 4.38 -13.90
N CYS A 55 5.77 3.47 -13.01
CA CYS A 55 6.31 3.40 -11.66
C CYS A 55 7.81 3.08 -11.66
N GLU A 56 8.26 2.18 -12.52
CA GLU A 56 9.69 1.83 -12.69
C GLU A 56 10.46 3.00 -13.30
N TRP A 57 9.92 3.64 -14.35
CA TRP A 57 10.57 4.76 -15.02
C TRP A 57 10.79 5.99 -14.12
N LYS A 58 10.02 6.11 -13.04
CA LYS A 58 10.15 7.17 -12.04
C LYS A 58 10.92 6.74 -10.80
N CYS A 59 11.30 5.46 -10.70
CA CYS A 59 12.18 4.96 -9.67
C CYS A 59 13.64 5.34 -10.02
N PRO A 60 14.37 6.07 -9.15
CA PRO A 60 15.71 6.55 -9.48
C PRO A 60 16.83 5.51 -9.26
N VAL A 61 16.49 4.28 -8.87
CA VAL A 61 17.42 3.19 -8.56
C VAL A 61 17.22 2.01 -9.49
#